data_AF-A0A957HVK9-F1
#
_entry.id   AF-A0A957HVK9-F1
#
_cell.length_a   1.000
_cell.length_b   1.000
_cell.length_c   1.000
_cell.angle_alpha   90.00
_cell.angle_beta   90.00
_cell.angle_gamma   90.00
#
_symmetry.space_group_name_H-M   'P 1'
#
loop_
_entity.id
_entity.type
_entity.pdbx_description
1 polymer ?
#
loop_
_entity_poly.entity_id
_entity_poly.type
_entity_poly.pdbx_seq_one_letter_code
_entity_poly.pdbx_strand_id
1 'polypeptide(L)'
;MLMMDALDGELSAEQHDELTSHLQTRPALMREWQSLQAIDTLFRSTPALQPTADFVQRTVARLPNHRARIRVITIVYILLLLSGVLPLLFGLLVLNRLGTVLSEPALLGGVWQAVYNGLLVAGAVVRAIFTAVSEFVSQQPIVLGLLLVMVGVVFVWSGIYRQLVGQSGQISNRG
;
A
#
# COMPACT_ATOMS: atom_id res chain seq x y z
N MET A 1 -25.47 34.35 52.78
CA MET A 1 -25.03 34.85 51.47
C MET A 1 -24.27 36.15 51.63
N LEU A 2 -24.81 37.17 52.29
CA LEU A 2 -24.12 38.46 52.57
C LEU A 2 -22.66 38.38 53.09
N MET A 3 -22.29 37.36 53.87
CA MET A 3 -20.90 37.17 54.31
C MET A 3 -19.95 36.76 53.17
N MET A 4 -20.38 35.88 52.25
CA MET A 4 -19.55 35.46 51.12
C MET A 4 -19.40 36.58 50.10
N ASP A 5 -20.49 37.24 49.78
CA ASP A 5 -20.52 38.41 48.89
C ASP A 5 -19.60 39.55 49.43
N ALA A 6 -19.42 39.63 50.75
CA ALA A 6 -18.51 40.59 51.39
C ALA A 6 -17.03 40.19 51.27
N LEU A 7 -16.71 38.88 51.24
CA LEU A 7 -15.35 38.39 51.02
C LEU A 7 -14.92 38.56 49.56
N ASP A 8 -15.88 38.40 48.63
CA ASP A 8 -15.69 38.60 47.19
C ASP A 8 -15.66 40.09 46.80
N GLY A 9 -16.04 40.99 47.72
CA GLY A 9 -16.05 42.44 47.50
C GLY A 9 -17.22 42.93 46.65
N GLU A 10 -18.30 42.16 46.57
CA GLU A 10 -19.47 42.42 45.74
C GLU A 10 -20.62 43.13 46.51
N LEU A 11 -20.43 43.42 47.80
CA LEU A 11 -21.46 44.06 48.61
C LEU A 11 -21.63 45.56 48.28
N SER A 12 -22.88 46.01 48.21
CA SER A 12 -23.21 47.44 48.18
C SER A 12 -23.09 48.08 49.58
N ALA A 13 -23.01 49.41 49.65
CA ALA A 13 -22.90 50.15 50.91
C ALA A 13 -24.08 49.87 51.87
N GLU A 14 -25.31 49.79 51.35
CA GLU A 14 -26.51 49.49 52.14
C GLU A 14 -26.47 48.07 52.73
N GLN A 15 -25.97 47.10 51.96
CA GLN A 15 -25.82 45.72 52.40
C GLN A 15 -24.68 45.56 53.43
N HIS A 16 -23.67 46.43 53.37
CA HIS A 16 -22.59 46.45 54.38
C HIS A 16 -23.11 46.90 55.73
N ASP A 17 -23.99 47.90 55.75
CA ASP A 17 -24.63 48.38 56.97
C ASP A 17 -25.58 47.31 57.54
N GLU A 18 -26.33 46.62 56.68
CA GLU A 18 -27.19 45.48 57.05
C GLU A 18 -26.37 44.33 57.67
N LEU A 19 -25.27 43.93 57.03
CA LEU A 19 -24.38 42.89 57.54
C LEU A 19 -23.78 43.30 58.90
N THR A 20 -23.34 44.54 59.04
CA THR A 20 -22.74 45.03 60.29
C THR A 20 -23.75 45.04 61.43
N SER A 21 -25.00 45.43 61.16
CA SER A 21 -26.11 45.38 62.13
C SER A 21 -26.41 43.94 62.59
N HIS A 22 -26.40 42.98 61.66
CA HIS A 22 -26.60 41.56 61.98
C HIS A 22 -25.46 40.96 62.81
N LEU A 23 -24.21 41.35 62.53
CA LEU A 23 -23.03 40.90 63.27
C LEU A 23 -23.03 41.43 64.72
N GLN A 24 -23.45 42.68 64.93
CA GLN A 24 -23.54 43.28 66.27
C GLN A 24 -24.63 42.64 67.13
N THR A 25 -25.74 42.25 66.51
CA THR A 25 -26.90 41.66 67.22
C THR A 25 -26.67 40.20 67.61
N ARG A 26 -25.78 39.48 66.90
CA ARG A 26 -25.58 38.02 67.07
C ARG A 26 -24.10 37.65 67.23
N PRO A 27 -23.60 37.50 68.48
CA PRO A 27 -22.18 37.23 68.73
C PRO A 27 -21.68 35.86 68.22
N ALA A 28 -22.58 34.92 67.93
CA ALA A 28 -22.23 33.66 67.27
C ALA A 28 -21.79 33.86 65.82
N LEU A 29 -22.51 34.69 65.06
CA LEU A 29 -22.20 35.02 63.66
C LEU A 29 -20.91 35.87 63.57
N MET A 30 -20.64 36.72 64.56
CA MET A 30 -19.40 37.48 64.61
C MET A 30 -18.16 36.58 64.71
N ARG A 31 -18.23 35.49 65.49
CA ARG A 31 -17.13 34.51 65.59
C ARG A 31 -16.90 33.77 64.29
N GLU A 32 -17.98 33.38 63.61
CA GLU A 32 -17.91 32.76 62.28
C GLU A 32 -17.29 33.71 61.25
N TRP A 33 -17.71 34.98 61.24
CA TRP A 33 -17.15 36.03 60.38
C TRP A 33 -15.64 36.22 60.59
N GLN A 34 -15.20 36.31 61.84
CA GLN A 34 -13.78 36.41 62.19
C GLN A 34 -12.98 35.19 61.73
N SER A 35 -13.56 33.98 61.84
CA SER A 35 -12.91 32.76 61.36
C SER A 35 -12.73 32.76 59.84
N LEU A 36 -13.74 33.22 59.09
CA LEU A 36 -13.68 33.33 57.63
C LEU A 36 -12.67 34.39 57.18
N GLN A 37 -12.62 35.55 57.83
CA GLN A 37 -11.62 36.58 57.53
C GLN A 37 -10.20 36.11 57.81
N ALA A 38 -9.98 35.34 58.88
CA ALA A 38 -8.67 34.77 59.18
C ALA A 38 -8.19 33.80 58.08
N ILE A 39 -9.11 32.98 57.54
CA ILE A 39 -8.83 32.06 56.44
C ILE A 39 -8.55 32.83 55.14
N ASP A 40 -9.36 33.81 54.78
CA ASP A 40 -9.14 34.65 53.59
C ASP A 40 -7.78 35.36 53.66
N THR A 41 -7.44 35.91 54.83
CA THR A 41 -6.13 36.56 55.04
C THR A 41 -4.97 35.57 54.83
N LEU A 42 -5.12 34.32 55.31
CA LEU A 42 -4.11 33.27 55.10
C LEU A 42 -3.92 32.95 53.61
N PHE A 43 -5.03 32.81 52.86
CA PHE A 43 -4.97 32.57 51.42
C PHE A 43 -4.35 33.74 50.66
N ARG A 44 -4.71 34.99 50.99
CA ARG A 44 -4.12 36.19 50.38
C ARG A 44 -2.64 36.36 50.71
N SER A 45 -2.21 35.91 51.89
CA SER A 45 -0.80 35.94 52.30
C SER A 45 0.04 34.82 51.67
N THR A 46 -0.60 33.82 51.05
CA THR A 46 0.11 32.72 50.38
C THR A 46 0.65 33.22 49.03
N PRO A 47 1.99 33.35 48.87
CA PRO A 47 2.55 33.86 47.62
C PRO A 47 2.19 32.91 46.48
N ALA A 48 1.70 33.47 45.38
CA ALA A 48 1.40 32.69 44.18
C ALA A 48 2.64 31.90 43.76
N LEU A 49 2.53 30.57 43.75
CA LEU A 49 3.59 29.68 43.30
C LEU A 49 3.85 29.97 41.82
N GLN A 50 4.92 30.71 41.54
CA GLN A 50 5.34 30.91 40.16
C GLN A 50 5.78 29.57 39.58
N PRO A 51 5.31 29.21 38.38
CA PRO A 51 5.77 27.99 37.73
C PRO A 51 7.28 28.08 37.52
N THR A 52 7.97 26.93 37.65
CA THR A 52 9.40 26.83 37.30
C THR A 52 9.64 27.35 35.88
N ALA A 53 10.75 28.04 35.64
CA ALA A 53 11.08 28.65 34.34
C ALA A 53 10.92 27.68 33.15
N ASP A 54 11.19 26.39 33.36
CA ASP A 54 11.10 25.35 32.33
C ASP A 54 9.69 24.81 32.07
N PHE A 55 8.67 25.27 32.79
CA PHE A 55 7.29 24.77 32.66
C PHE A 55 6.76 25.00 31.24
N VAL A 56 6.99 26.20 30.69
CA VAL A 56 6.58 26.55 29.33
C VAL A 56 7.31 25.68 28.32
N GLN A 57 8.62 25.50 28.47
CA GLN A 57 9.44 24.70 27.56
C GLN A 57 9.02 23.22 27.56
N ARG A 58 8.79 22.63 28.75
CA ARG A 58 8.32 21.24 28.88
C ARG A 58 6.90 21.04 28.32
N THR A 59 6.03 22.03 28.48
CA THR A 59 4.66 21.97 27.98
C THR A 59 4.63 22.09 26.46
N VAL A 60 5.36 23.06 25.90
CA VAL A 60 5.48 23.28 24.44
C VAL A 60 6.13 22.08 23.75
N ALA A 61 7.13 21.45 24.36
CA ALA A 61 7.76 20.25 23.81
C ALA A 61 6.80 19.04 23.73
N ARG A 62 5.79 18.98 24.62
CA ARG A 62 4.76 17.94 24.63
C ARG A 62 3.56 18.24 23.73
N LEU A 63 3.43 19.49 23.25
CA LEU A 63 2.37 19.86 22.34
C LEU A 63 2.62 19.21 20.97
N PRO A 64 1.68 18.41 20.45
CA PRO A 64 1.85 17.79 19.15
C PRO A 64 1.95 18.88 18.08
N ASN A 65 3.01 18.84 17.28
CA ASN A 65 3.27 19.79 16.19
C ASN A 65 2.20 19.64 15.09
N HIS A 66 1.06 20.31 15.26
CA HIS A 66 -0.08 20.26 14.36
C HIS A 66 0.31 20.63 12.91
N ARG A 67 1.24 21.58 12.75
CA ARG A 67 1.76 22.00 11.44
C ARG A 67 2.55 20.89 10.75
N ALA A 68 3.36 20.14 11.49
CA ALA A 68 4.10 19.01 10.94
C ALA A 68 3.15 17.87 10.54
N ARG A 69 2.14 17.60 11.37
CA ARG A 69 1.10 16.60 11.07
C ARG A 69 0.34 16.92 9.80
N ILE A 70 -0.07 18.18 9.59
CA ILE A 70 -0.73 18.60 8.35
C ILE A 70 0.20 18.40 7.15
N ARG A 71 1.47 18.83 7.22
CA ARG A 71 2.42 18.64 6.11
C ARG A 71 2.60 17.17 5.75
N VAL A 72 2.74 16.30 6.75
CA VAL A 72 2.87 14.85 6.53
C VAL A 72 1.60 14.29 5.88
N ILE A 73 0.42 14.65 6.37
CA ILE A 73 -0.85 14.21 5.79
C ILE A 73 -0.98 14.70 4.34
N THR A 74 -0.65 15.95 4.06
CA THR A 74 -0.66 16.51 2.70
C THR A 74 0.29 15.78 1.78
N ILE A 75 1.53 15.51 2.21
CA ILE A 75 2.51 14.76 1.43
C ILE A 75 2.02 13.33 1.14
N VAL A 76 1.48 12.65 2.16
CA VAL A 76 0.92 11.30 2.00
C VAL A 76 -0.25 11.31 1.02
N TYR A 77 -1.15 12.29 1.12
CA TYR A 77 -2.27 12.42 0.19
C TYR A 77 -1.79 12.68 -1.25
N ILE A 78 -0.81 13.55 -1.45
CA ILE A 78 -0.23 13.81 -2.78
C ILE A 78 0.39 12.54 -3.35
N LEU A 79 1.19 11.81 -2.55
CA LEU A 79 1.80 10.54 -2.96
C LEU A 79 0.74 9.49 -3.33
N LEU A 80 -0.33 9.38 -2.52
CA LEU A 80 -1.41 8.45 -2.78
C LEU A 80 -2.16 8.80 -4.08
N LEU A 81 -2.41 10.09 -4.31
CA LEU A 81 -3.10 10.59 -5.50
C LEU A 81 -2.22 10.41 -6.76
N LEU A 82 -0.91 10.65 -6.64
CA LEU A 82 0.07 10.43 -7.69
C LEU A 82 0.23 8.93 -8.02
N SER A 83 0.14 8.06 -7.01
CA SER A 83 0.21 6.61 -7.18
C SER A 83 -1.08 6.00 -7.72
N GLY A 84 -2.23 6.62 -7.50
CA GLY A 84 -3.54 6.06 -7.88
C GLY A 84 -4.10 6.67 -9.16
N VAL A 85 -4.37 7.97 -9.14
CA VAL A 85 -5.15 8.65 -10.18
C VAL A 85 -4.34 8.90 -11.44
N LEU A 86 -3.07 9.29 -11.29
CA LEU A 86 -2.18 9.57 -12.42
C LEU A 86 -1.94 8.34 -13.31
N PRO A 87 -1.53 7.16 -12.80
CA PRO A 87 -1.31 5.99 -13.64
C PRO A 87 -2.61 5.47 -14.27
N LEU A 88 -3.76 5.66 -13.61
CA LEU A 88 -5.06 5.27 -14.15
C LEU A 88 -5.46 6.17 -15.33
N LEU A 89 -5.30 7.50 -15.19
CA LEU A 89 -5.51 8.44 -16.29
C LEU A 89 -4.51 8.21 -17.43
N PHE A 90 -3.25 7.95 -17.10
CA PHE A 90 -2.21 7.65 -18.09
C PHE A 90 -2.51 6.37 -18.85
N GLY A 91 -2.90 5.29 -18.16
CA GLY A 91 -3.31 4.03 -18.76
C GLY A 91 -4.51 4.20 -19.69
N LEU A 92 -5.51 5.00 -19.28
CA LEU A 92 -6.70 5.26 -20.08
C LEU A 92 -6.39 6.09 -21.34
N LEU A 93 -5.49 7.08 -21.24
CA LEU A 93 -4.99 7.84 -22.38
C LEU A 93 -4.22 6.94 -23.37
N VAL A 94 -3.35 6.06 -22.86
CA VAL A 94 -2.59 5.11 -23.66
C VAL A 94 -3.52 4.12 -24.37
N LEU A 95 -4.51 3.56 -23.67
CA LEU A 95 -5.51 2.67 -24.26
C LEU A 95 -6.32 3.36 -25.35
N ASN A 96 -6.73 4.60 -25.13
CA ASN A 96 -7.49 5.38 -26.11
C ASN A 96 -6.65 5.68 -27.37
N ARG A 97 -5.39 6.09 -27.18
CA ARG A 97 -4.46 6.33 -28.29
C ARG A 97 -4.14 5.07 -29.07
N LEU A 98 -3.83 3.96 -28.38
CA LEU A 98 -3.59 2.66 -29.00
C LEU A 98 -4.84 2.13 -29.71
N GLY A 99 -6.03 2.27 -29.10
CA GLY A 99 -7.29 1.88 -29.73
C GLY A 99 -7.53 2.63 -31.04
N THR A 100 -7.22 3.92 -31.08
CA THR A 100 -7.32 4.73 -32.31
C THR A 100 -6.32 4.29 -33.39
N VAL A 101 -5.09 3.95 -33.00
CA VAL A 101 -4.04 3.47 -33.92
C VAL A 101 -4.33 2.04 -34.42
N LEU A 102 -4.81 1.13 -33.55
CA LEU A 102 -5.23 -0.21 -33.94
C LEU A 102 -6.49 -0.22 -34.82
N SER A 103 -7.26 0.87 -34.81
CA SER A 103 -8.43 1.05 -35.66
C SER A 103 -8.09 1.54 -37.07
N GLU A 104 -6.82 1.82 -37.39
CA GLU A 104 -6.43 2.15 -38.76
C GLU A 104 -6.46 0.90 -39.66
N PRO A 105 -7.35 0.86 -40.68
CA PRO A 105 -7.50 -0.31 -41.55
C PRO A 105 -6.23 -0.61 -42.36
N ALA A 106 -5.34 0.37 -42.53
CA ALA A 106 -4.05 0.21 -43.21
C ALA A 106 -3.08 -0.69 -42.44
N LEU A 107 -3.06 -0.61 -41.10
CA LEU A 107 -2.17 -1.44 -40.27
C LEU A 107 -2.69 -2.88 -40.17
N LEU A 108 -3.99 -3.07 -40.03
CA LEU A 108 -4.62 -4.40 -40.07
C LEU A 108 -4.41 -5.07 -41.43
N GLY A 109 -4.55 -4.32 -42.53
CA GLY A 109 -4.22 -4.79 -43.87
C GLY A 109 -2.76 -5.18 -44.02
N GLY A 110 -1.83 -4.34 -43.52
CA GLY A 110 -0.39 -4.62 -43.57
C GLY A 110 0.03 -5.86 -42.77
N VAL A 111 -0.53 -6.07 -41.58
CA VAL A 111 -0.27 -7.28 -40.77
C VAL A 111 -0.79 -8.53 -41.47
N TRP A 112 -2.01 -8.48 -42.02
CA TRP A 112 -2.58 -9.60 -42.76
C TRP A 112 -1.77 -9.92 -44.01
N GLN A 113 -1.35 -8.90 -44.77
CA GLN A 113 -0.48 -9.03 -45.93
C GLN A 113 0.88 -9.66 -45.56
N ALA A 114 1.48 -9.24 -44.43
CA ALA A 114 2.73 -9.81 -43.94
C ALA A 114 2.57 -11.29 -43.57
N VAL A 115 1.45 -11.67 -42.96
CA VAL A 115 1.11 -13.06 -42.65
C VAL A 115 0.96 -13.89 -43.93
N TYR A 116 0.22 -13.40 -44.94
CA TYR A 116 0.09 -14.11 -46.22
C TYR A 116 1.41 -14.27 -46.95
N ASN A 117 2.20 -13.20 -47.03
CA ASN A 117 3.53 -13.25 -47.66
C ASN A 117 4.46 -14.21 -46.91
N GLY A 118 4.41 -14.21 -45.57
CA GLY A 118 5.14 -15.16 -44.74
C GLY A 118 4.71 -16.61 -44.99
N LEU A 119 3.41 -16.87 -45.09
CA LEU A 119 2.87 -18.21 -45.38
C LEU A 119 3.26 -18.68 -46.78
N LEU A 120 3.23 -17.80 -47.78
CA LEU A 120 3.62 -18.11 -49.16
C LEU A 120 5.11 -18.45 -49.25
N VAL A 121 5.98 -17.66 -48.60
CA VAL A 121 7.42 -17.93 -48.56
C VAL A 121 7.70 -19.22 -47.81
N ALA A 122 7.07 -19.43 -46.65
CA ALA A 122 7.20 -20.68 -45.89
C ALA A 122 6.74 -21.89 -46.71
N GLY A 123 5.62 -21.77 -47.43
CA GLY A 123 5.12 -22.80 -48.34
C GLY A 123 6.08 -23.09 -49.49
N ALA A 124 6.68 -22.05 -50.08
CA ALA A 124 7.69 -22.20 -51.13
C ALA A 124 8.95 -22.91 -50.63
N VAL A 125 9.42 -22.58 -49.42
CA VAL A 125 10.58 -23.24 -48.79
C VAL A 125 10.27 -24.70 -48.51
N VAL A 126 9.13 -25.02 -47.91
CA VAL A 126 8.70 -26.40 -47.64
C VAL A 126 8.63 -27.20 -48.95
N ARG A 127 8.06 -26.61 -50.00
CA ARG A 127 7.96 -27.26 -51.32
C ARG A 127 9.32 -27.46 -51.97
N ALA A 128 10.24 -26.50 -51.84
CA ALA A 128 11.62 -26.61 -52.34
C ALA A 128 12.38 -27.73 -51.63
N ILE A 129 12.27 -27.82 -50.29
CA ILE A 129 12.85 -28.90 -49.50
C ILE A 129 12.27 -30.25 -49.93
N PHE A 130 10.95 -30.34 -50.09
CA PHE A 130 10.30 -31.60 -50.48
C PHE A 130 10.73 -32.05 -51.88
N THR A 131 10.85 -31.10 -52.81
CA THR A 131 11.37 -31.37 -54.16
C THR A 131 12.81 -31.86 -54.10
N ALA A 132 13.67 -31.17 -53.34
CA ALA A 132 15.07 -31.54 -53.18
C ALA A 132 15.24 -32.93 -52.54
N VAL A 133 14.42 -33.26 -51.54
CA VAL A 133 14.39 -34.59 -50.92
C VAL A 133 13.91 -35.64 -51.93
N SER A 134 12.86 -35.34 -52.71
CA SER A 134 12.34 -36.28 -53.72
C SER A 134 13.35 -36.57 -54.83
N GLU A 135 14.10 -35.55 -55.24
CA GLU A 135 15.15 -35.67 -56.25
C GLU A 135 16.36 -36.42 -55.70
N PHE A 136 16.78 -36.12 -54.47
CA PHE A 136 17.85 -36.82 -53.79
C PHE A 136 17.55 -38.31 -53.60
N VAL A 137 16.32 -38.65 -53.19
CA VAL A 137 15.84 -40.02 -53.06
C VAL A 137 15.82 -40.73 -54.42
N SER A 138 15.43 -40.03 -55.48
CA SER A 138 15.39 -40.60 -56.84
C SER A 138 16.79 -40.83 -57.42
N GLN A 139 17.76 -39.94 -57.12
CA GLN A 139 19.13 -40.06 -57.62
C GLN A 139 19.99 -41.05 -56.82
N GLN A 140 19.67 -41.30 -55.54
CA GLN A 140 20.46 -42.18 -54.67
C GLN A 140 19.60 -43.25 -53.98
N PRO A 141 19.16 -44.30 -54.71
CA PRO A 141 18.33 -45.37 -54.13
C PRO A 141 19.03 -46.12 -52.98
N ILE A 142 20.37 -46.07 -52.92
CA ILE A 142 21.18 -46.63 -51.83
C ILE A 142 20.85 -45.98 -50.48
N VAL A 143 20.50 -44.69 -50.44
CA VAL A 143 20.20 -43.97 -49.19
C VAL A 143 18.91 -44.50 -48.55
N LEU A 144 17.90 -44.85 -49.36
CA LEU A 144 16.69 -45.50 -48.86
C LEU A 144 17.00 -46.87 -48.25
N GLY A 145 17.86 -47.65 -48.91
CA GLY A 145 18.33 -48.94 -48.39
C GLY A 145 19.05 -48.79 -47.05
N LEU A 146 19.96 -47.81 -46.94
CA LEU A 146 20.69 -47.52 -45.70
C LEU A 146 19.76 -47.05 -44.57
N LEU A 147 18.80 -46.18 -44.87
CA LEU A 147 17.80 -45.73 -43.88
C LEU A 147 16.95 -46.89 -43.37
N LEU A 148 16.55 -47.80 -44.25
CA LEU A 148 15.76 -48.98 -43.87
C LEU A 148 16.58 -49.95 -43.01
N VAL A 149 17.87 -50.14 -43.33
CA VAL A 149 18.80 -50.89 -42.47
C VAL A 149 18.95 -50.23 -41.11
N MET A 150 19.12 -48.91 -41.05
CA MET A 150 19.24 -48.16 -39.78
C MET A 150 17.97 -48.30 -38.92
N VAL A 151 16.79 -48.21 -39.52
CA VAL A 151 15.52 -48.44 -38.82
C VAL A 151 15.45 -49.87 -38.28
N GLY A 152 15.84 -50.87 -39.09
CA GLY A 152 15.91 -52.26 -38.66
C GLY A 152 16.85 -52.46 -37.47
N VAL A 153 18.05 -51.86 -37.51
CA VAL A 153 19.03 -51.91 -36.41
C VAL A 153 18.46 -51.29 -35.14
N VAL A 154 17.81 -50.13 -35.22
CA VAL A 154 17.17 -49.46 -34.06
C VAL A 154 16.06 -50.34 -33.47
N PHE A 155 15.24 -50.98 -34.32
CA PHE A 155 14.18 -51.88 -33.85
C PHE A 155 14.75 -53.11 -33.13
N VAL A 156 15.80 -53.72 -33.67
CA VAL A 156 16.49 -54.86 -33.05
C VAL A 156 17.06 -54.46 -31.69
N TRP A 157 17.77 -53.32 -31.61
CA TRP A 157 18.32 -52.82 -30.36
C TRP A 157 17.25 -52.44 -29.34
N SER A 158 16.14 -51.86 -29.77
CA SER A 158 15.00 -51.56 -28.88
C SER A 158 14.37 -52.83 -28.31
N GLY A 159 14.26 -53.89 -29.11
CA GLY A 159 13.80 -55.21 -28.68
C GLY A 159 14.71 -55.83 -27.62
N ILE A 160 16.03 -55.81 -27.86
CA ILE A 160 17.03 -56.30 -26.91
C ILE A 160 16.99 -55.50 -25.60
N TYR A 161 16.90 -54.16 -25.68
CA TYR A 161 16.81 -53.31 -24.51
C TYR A 161 15.57 -53.63 -23.66
N ARG A 162 14.40 -53.80 -24.28
CA ARG A 162 13.17 -54.23 -23.59
C ARG A 162 13.32 -55.60 -22.94
N GLN A 163 14.00 -56.54 -23.59
CA GLN A 163 14.24 -57.88 -23.06
C GLN A 163 15.18 -57.86 -21.84
N LEU A 164 16.26 -57.09 -21.90
CA LEU A 164 17.20 -56.95 -20.78
C LEU A 164 16.57 -56.25 -19.57
N VAL A 165 15.79 -55.19 -19.80
CA VAL A 165 15.06 -54.48 -18.73
C VAL A 165 13.90 -55.33 -18.18
N GLY A 166 13.27 -56.18 -18.99
CA GLY A 166 12.23 -57.11 -18.53
C GLY A 166 12.78 -58.27 -17.68
N GLN A 167 13.99 -58.76 -17.98
CA GLN A 167 14.60 -59.87 -17.23
C GLN A 167 15.21 -59.44 -15.89
N SER A 168 15.73 -58.22 -15.76
CA SER A 168 16.25 -57.71 -14.49
C SER A 168 15.18 -57.61 -13.40
N GLY A 169 13.91 -57.42 -13.76
CA GLY A 169 12.79 -57.44 -12.82
C GLY A 169 12.47 -58.83 -12.23
N GLN A 170 12.77 -59.93 -12.95
CA GLN A 170 12.53 -61.28 -12.44
C GLN A 170 13.63 -61.80 -11.51
N ILE A 171 14.86 -61.34 -11.67
CA ILE A 171 15.99 -61.74 -10.81
C ILE A 171 15.90 -61.04 -9.44
N SER A 172 15.36 -59.82 -9.38
CA SER A 172 15.17 -59.08 -8.12
C SER A 172 14.04 -59.61 -7.21
N ASN A 173 13.14 -60.46 -7.72
CA ASN A 173 12.00 -60.99 -6.95
C ASN A 173 12.26 -62.41 -6.37
N ARG A 174 13.52 -62.88 -6.45
CA ARG A 174 13.99 -64.16 -5.90
C ARG A 174 15.15 -64.02 -4.91
N GLY A 175 15.45 -62.79 -4.46
CA GLY A 175 16.40 -62.49 -3.39
C GLY A 175 15.69 -62.04 -2.13
#